data_AF-A0AAU8FFZ8-F1
#
_entry.id   AF-A0AAU8FFZ8-F1
#
_cell.length_a   1.000
_cell.length_b   1.000
_cell.length_c   1.000
_cell.angle_alpha   90.00
_cell.angle_beta   90.00
_cell.angle_gamma   90.00
#
_symmetry.space_group_name_H-M   'P 1'
#
loop_
_entity.id
_entity.type
_entity.pdbx_description
1 polymer ?
#
loop_
_entity_poly.entity_id
_entity_poly.type
_entity_poly.pdbx_seq_one_letter_code
_entity_poly.pdbx_strand_id
1 'polypeptide(L)' 'MHKLTRKILLAILAIALHPAMAQDRPNILWIVSEDNTILLGSYGDQFATTPNLDRFASESIRYKNAFSTAPRVCAFA' A
#
# COMPACT_ATOMS: atom_id res chain seq x y z
N MET A 1 13.91 35.57 32.40
CA MET A 1 14.40 34.69 31.31
C MET A 1 13.78 33.28 31.33
N HIS A 2 13.55 32.64 32.50
CA HIS A 2 12.91 31.30 32.60
C HIS A 2 11.46 31.19 32.10
N LYS A 3 10.66 32.27 32.18
CA LYS A 3 9.27 32.26 31.70
C LYS A 3 9.17 32.22 30.17
N LEU A 4 10.18 32.74 29.46
CA LEU A 4 10.21 32.77 28.00
C LEU A 4 10.64 31.42 27.43
N THR A 5 11.65 30.78 28.04
CA THR A 5 12.07 29.41 27.69
C THR A 5 10.96 28.39 27.90
N ARG A 6 10.17 28.50 28.97
CA ARG A 6 9.02 27.61 29.20
C ARG A 6 7.91 27.79 28.16
N LYS A 7 7.66 29.02 27.68
CA LYS A 7 6.69 29.28 26.60
C LYS A 7 7.16 28.70 25.26
N ILE A 8 8.45 28.83 24.95
CA ILE A 8 9.05 28.25 23.73
C ILE A 8 8.95 26.72 23.78
N LEU A 9 9.26 26.11 24.93
CA LEU A 9 9.15 24.66 25.10
C LEU A 9 7.70 24.17 24.91
N LEU A 10 6.72 24.89 25.45
CA LEU A 10 5.30 24.58 25.28
C LEU A 10 4.84 24.74 23.81
N ALA A 11 5.36 25.73 23.09
CA ALA A 11 5.04 25.93 21.67
C ALA A 11 5.61 24.81 20.78
N ILE A 12 6.85 24.36 21.05
CA ILE A 12 7.47 23.24 20.33
C ILE A 12 6.68 21.95 20.58
N LEU A 13 6.26 21.72 21.83
CA LEU A 13 5.44 20.55 22.19
C LEU A 13 4.09 20.57 21.46
N ALA A 14 3.45 21.73 21.33
CA ALA A 14 2.18 21.87 20.62
C ALA A 14 2.28 21.62 19.10
N ILE A 15 3.42 21.94 18.48
CA ILE A 15 3.69 21.62 17.07
C ILE A 15 3.93 20.12 16.89
N ALA A 16 4.65 19.48 17.83
CA ALA A 16 4.90 18.03 17.77
C ALA A 16 3.64 17.17 17.94
N LEU A 17 2.59 17.72 18.56
CA LEU A 17 1.31 17.06 18.79
C LEU A 17 0.25 17.32 17.71
N HIS A 18 0.59 18.03 16.61
CA HIS A 18 -0.36 18.24 15.53
C HIS A 18 -0.64 16.92 14.81
N PRO A 19 -1.91 16.45 14.78
CA PRO A 19 -2.27 15.27 14.00
C PRO A 19 -2.06 15.58 12.53
N ALA A 20 -1.30 14.73 11.83
CA ALA A 20 -1.22 14.79 10.38
C ALA A 20 -2.63 14.57 9.83
N MET A 21 -3.18 15.58 9.14
CA MET A 21 -4.45 15.43 8.44
C MET A 21 -4.27 14.40 7.32
N ALA A 22 -4.90 13.24 7.47
CA ALA A 22 -5.07 12.32 6.37
C ALA A 22 -5.96 13.00 5.32
N GLN A 23 -5.63 12.83 4.04
CA GLN A 23 -6.46 13.36 2.98
C GLN A 23 -7.82 12.65 2.98
N ASP A 24 -8.93 13.40 2.99
CA ASP A 24 -10.29 12.86 3.06
C ASP A 24 -10.61 11.86 1.94
N ARG A 25 -9.83 11.89 0.86
CA ARG A 25 -9.94 10.98 -0.29
C ARG A 25 -8.60 10.29 -0.54
N PRO A 26 -8.53 8.95 -0.40
CA PRO A 26 -7.34 8.20 -0.75
C PRO A 26 -7.12 8.24 -2.26
N ASN A 27 -5.85 8.22 -2.67
CA ASN A 27 -5.50 8.01 -4.08
C ASN A 27 -5.59 6.51 -4.38
N ILE A 28 -6.34 6.15 -5.42
CA ILE A 28 -6.49 4.75 -5.85
C ILE A 28 -5.58 4.52 -7.05
N LEU A 29 -4.60 3.63 -6.90
CA LEU A 29 -3.77 3.14 -7.98
C LEU A 29 -4.25 1.75 -8.38
N TRP A 30 -4.69 1.61 -9.63
CA TRP A 30 -5.12 0.33 -10.20
C TRP A 30 -4.04 -0.20 -11.14
N ILE A 31 -3.47 -1.36 -10.81
CA ILE A 31 -2.44 -2.04 -11.62
C ILE A 31 -3.04 -3.34 -12.15
N VAL A 32 -3.08 -3.51 -13.47
CA VAL A 32 -3.48 -4.76 -14.15
C VAL A 32 -2.27 -5.35 -14.84
N SER A 33 -2.08 -6.65 -14.70
CA SER A 33 -1.14 -7.42 -15.49
C SER A 33 -1.91 -8.49 -16.25
N GLU A 34 -1.72 -8.53 -17.56
CA GLU A 34 -2.34 -9.54 -18.42
C GLU A 34 -1.55 -10.85 -18.37
N ASP A 35 -2.24 -11.96 -18.69
CA ASP A 35 -1.71 -13.32 -18.76
C ASP A 35 -0.97 -13.82 -17.50
N ASN A 36 -1.22 -13.19 -16.35
CA ASN A 36 -0.69 -13.64 -15.06
C ASN A 36 -1.62 -14.67 -14.42
N THR A 37 -1.04 -15.82 -14.06
CA THR A 37 -1.68 -16.80 -13.19
C THR A 37 -1.06 -16.75 -11.79
N ILE A 38 -1.24 -17.79 -10.97
CA ILE A 38 -0.69 -17.92 -9.62
C ILE A 38 0.85 -18.07 -9.57
N LEU A 39 1.56 -17.82 -10.68
CA LEU A 39 3.02 -17.90 -10.81
C LEU A 39 3.70 -16.65 -10.22
N LEU A 40 3.43 -16.39 -8.95
CA LEU A 40 4.00 -15.29 -8.18
C LEU A 40 4.64 -15.86 -6.93
N GLY A 41 5.79 -15.30 -6.52
CA GLY A 41 6.49 -15.73 -5.30
C GLY A 41 5.58 -15.67 -4.07
N SER A 42 4.76 -14.63 -3.97
CA SER A 42 3.74 -14.48 -2.93
C SER A 42 2.72 -15.63 -2.90
N TYR A 43 2.39 -16.25 -4.03
CA TYR A 43 1.47 -17.39 -4.11
C TYR A 43 2.14 -18.75 -3.88
N GLY A 44 3.47 -18.78 -3.69
CA GLY A 44 4.24 -19.98 -3.37
C GLY A 44 5.01 -20.57 -4.55
N ASP A 45 5.12 -19.86 -5.67
CA ASP A 45 5.96 -20.27 -6.78
C ASP A 45 7.45 -20.07 -6.42
N GLN A 46 8.25 -21.14 -6.54
CA GLN A 46 9.68 -21.14 -6.22
C GLN A 46 10.57 -20.60 -7.36
N PHE A 47 10.04 -20.51 -8.58
CA PHE A 47 10.74 -20.02 -9.76
C PHE A 47 10.41 -18.56 -10.07
N ALA A 48 9.26 -18.06 -9.61
CA ALA A 48 8.86 -16.68 -9.80
C ALA A 48 9.74 -15.71 -8.97
N THR A 49 10.47 -14.83 -9.65
CA THR A 49 11.24 -13.76 -9.00
C THR A 49 10.44 -12.46 -9.02
N THR A 50 9.62 -12.22 -8.00
CA THR A 50 8.70 -11.05 -7.93
C THR A 50 8.87 -10.21 -6.66
N PRO A 51 10.07 -9.69 -6.34
CA PRO A 51 10.38 -9.10 -5.04
C PRO A 51 9.51 -7.88 -4.68
N ASN A 52 9.12 -7.06 -5.67
CA ASN A 52 8.26 -5.90 -5.44
C ASN A 52 6.82 -6.30 -5.12
N LEU A 53 6.28 -7.29 -5.82
CA LEU A 53 4.92 -7.81 -5.59
C LEU A 53 4.85 -8.62 -4.30
N ASP A 54 5.92 -9.34 -3.97
CA ASP A 54 6.00 -10.14 -2.74
C ASP A 54 6.06 -9.24 -1.51
N ARG A 55 6.86 -8.16 -1.56
CA ARG A 55 6.84 -7.12 -0.52
C ARG A 55 5.47 -6.47 -0.41
N PHE A 56 4.87 -6.09 -1.54
CA PHE A 56 3.53 -5.50 -1.54
C PHE A 56 2.49 -6.45 -0.94
N ALA A 57 2.53 -7.75 -1.26
CA ALA A 57 1.64 -8.76 -0.71
C ALA A 57 1.84 -9.00 0.81
N SER A 58 3.02 -8.68 1.36
CA SER A 58 3.29 -8.77 2.80
C SER A 58 2.73 -7.59 3.60
N GLU A 59 2.56 -6.43 2.94
CA GLU A 59 2.03 -5.18 3.52
C GLU A 59 0.55 -4.97 3.20
N SER A 60 -0.08 -5.88 2.45
CA SER A 60 -1.45 -5.74 1.95
C SER A 60 -2.30 -6.99 2.17
N ILE A 61 -3.58 -6.91 1.80
CA ILE A 61 -4.51 -8.03 1.84
C ILE A 61 -4.41 -8.80 0.52
N ARG A 62 -4.04 -10.09 0.61
CA ARG A 62 -3.97 -10.99 -0.54
C ARG A 62 -5.19 -11.89 -0.65
N TYR A 63 -5.88 -11.83 -1.79
CA TYR A 63 -7.01 -12.70 -2.11
C TYR A 63 -6.54 -14.02 -2.72
N LYS A 64 -6.57 -15.11 -1.95
CA LYS A 64 -6.16 -16.45 -2.43
C LYS A 64 -7.16 -17.08 -3.41
N ASN A 65 -8.42 -16.66 -3.35
CA ASN A 65 -9.53 -17.20 -4.14
C ASN A 65 -10.15 -16.08 -5.01
N ALA A 66 -9.34 -15.48 -5.88
CA ALA A 66 -9.81 -14.51 -6.86
C ALA A 66 -10.02 -15.20 -8.20
N PHE A 67 -11.24 -15.14 -8.74
CA PHE A 67 -11.60 -15.78 -10.00
C PHE A 67 -12.02 -14.73 -11.03
N SER A 68 -11.58 -14.89 -12.28
CA SER A 68 -12.10 -14.13 -13.40
C SER A 68 -13.37 -14.78 -13.91
N THR A 69 -14.41 -13.99 -14.16
CA THR A 69 -15.65 -14.45 -14.80
C THR A 69 -15.44 -14.84 -16.27
N ALA A 70 -14.34 -14.42 -16.88
CA ALA A 70 -14.00 -14.72 -18.27
C ALA A 70 -12.49 -15.05 -18.39
N PRO A 71 -12.08 -16.30 -18.12
CA PRO A 71 -10.67 -16.66 -17.91
C PRO A 71 -9.79 -16.73 -19.17
N ARG A 72 -10.35 -16.49 -20.37
CA ARG A 72 -9.67 -16.71 -21.66
C ARG A 72 -9.95 -15.62 -22.71
N VAL A 73 -10.26 -14.40 -22.28
CA VAL A 73 -10.45 -13.27 -23.21
C VAL A 73 -9.65 -12.08 -22.73
N CYS A 74 -8.44 -11.98 -23.24
CA CYS A 74 -7.76 -10.69 -23.37
C CYS A 74 -8.42 -10.03 -24.61
N ALA A 75 -9.11 -8.90 -24.39
CA ALA A 75 -9.92 -8.13 -25.33
C ALA A 75 -11.28 -8.73 -25.78
N PHE A 76 -12.38 -8.15 -25.28
CA PHE A 76 -13.47 -7.78 -26.19
C PHE A 76 -13.05 -6.47 -26.85
N ALA A 77 -12.66 -6.54 -28.11
CA ALA A 77 -12.95 -5.46 -29.05
C ALA A 77 -14.31 -5.73 -29.67
#